data_AF-A0A8T5LT43-F1
#
_entry.id   AF-A0A8T5LT43-F1
#
_cell.length_a   1.000
_cell.length_b   1.000
_cell.length_c   1.000
_cell.angle_alpha   90.00
_cell.angle_beta   90.00
_cell.angle_gamma   90.00
#
_symmetry.space_group_name_H-M   'P 1'
#
loop_
_entity.id
_entity.type
_entity.pdbx_description
1 polymer ?
#
loop_
_entity_poly.entity_id
_entity_poly.type
_entity_poly.pdbx_seq_one_letter_code
_entity_poly.pdbx_strand_id
1 'polypeptide(L)'
;LIFKGIKAVEKSELYMVLLILVIVIIFAVFALPKIVISNLSVFSPDKFFLPYGVILFAYLAMAAIPELREELNHNKKSLKKAIIIGTIIPIFIYALFALLVVGVSGPENITDGAIIGFGNVLGSHILVLGLLFGTLTMATSFIAVGLALKEMFHFDFKVNKSLSSIYVVSVPLIISIILILIRIANPFFLVLDITGVISGGLAGILVVMMHWQAKKKGQIKPEYSIKGSYILSVILILLFVYGMISELLTFF
;
A
#
# COMPACT_ATOMS: atom_id res chain seq x y z
N LEU A 1 2.62 13.61 -14.04
CA LEU A 1 2.68 14.41 -12.78
C LEU A 1 4.08 14.41 -12.17
N ILE A 2 4.72 13.26 -12.04
CA ILE A 2 6.10 13.08 -11.51
C ILE A 2 7.14 14.01 -12.17
N PHE A 3 7.02 14.31 -13.47
CA PHE A 3 7.92 15.26 -14.14
C PHE A 3 7.84 16.70 -13.56
N LYS A 4 6.64 17.14 -13.16
CA LYS A 4 6.35 18.49 -12.65
C LYS A 4 6.76 18.71 -11.18
N GLY A 5 7.11 17.65 -10.44
CA GLY A 5 7.64 17.70 -9.08
C GLY A 5 6.60 17.74 -7.95
N ILE A 6 7.07 17.80 -6.70
CA ILE A 6 6.29 17.66 -5.44
C ILE A 6 5.02 18.53 -5.41
N LYS A 7 5.11 19.83 -5.71
CA LYS A 7 3.96 20.76 -5.65
C LYS A 7 2.79 20.40 -6.58
N ALA A 8 3.09 19.78 -7.72
CA ALA A 8 2.07 19.34 -8.66
C ALA A 8 1.42 18.02 -8.21
N VAL A 9 2.20 17.17 -7.54
CA VAL A 9 1.74 15.91 -6.93
C VAL A 9 0.78 16.22 -5.80
N GLU A 10 1.19 17.05 -4.84
CA GLU A 10 0.42 17.42 -3.65
C GLU A 10 -1.01 17.89 -3.97
N LYS A 11 -1.15 18.89 -4.85
CA LYS A 11 -2.47 19.40 -5.26
C LYS A 11 -3.32 18.31 -5.90
N SER A 12 -2.70 17.47 -6.73
CA SER A 12 -3.42 16.42 -7.44
C SER A 12 -3.88 15.29 -6.50
N GLU A 13 -3.06 14.93 -5.51
CA GLU A 13 -3.38 13.90 -4.54
C GLU A 13 -4.55 14.29 -3.65
N LEU A 14 -4.61 15.56 -3.19
CA LEU A 14 -5.70 16.00 -2.33
C LEU A 14 -7.07 15.81 -2.99
N TYR A 15 -7.22 16.19 -4.26
CA TYR A 15 -8.48 15.99 -4.99
C TYR A 15 -8.76 14.52 -5.29
N MET A 16 -7.73 13.74 -5.64
CA MET A 16 -7.89 12.31 -5.92
C MET A 16 -8.30 11.54 -4.65
N VAL A 17 -7.69 11.81 -3.50
CA VAL A 17 -8.04 11.18 -2.21
C VAL A 17 -9.46 11.54 -1.81
N LEU A 18 -9.88 12.80 -1.95
CA LEU A 18 -11.27 13.18 -1.66
C LEU A 18 -12.26 12.41 -2.54
N LEU A 19 -11.95 12.28 -3.84
CA LEU A 19 -12.77 11.52 -4.77
C LEU A 19 -12.82 10.03 -4.41
N ILE A 20 -11.69 9.44 -4.02
CA ILE A 20 -11.61 8.05 -3.54
C ILE A 20 -12.52 7.84 -2.33
N LEU A 21 -12.49 8.75 -1.34
CA LEU A 21 -13.35 8.67 -0.16
C LEU A 21 -14.84 8.74 -0.51
N VAL A 22 -15.22 9.64 -1.43
CA VAL A 22 -16.60 9.74 -1.92
C VAL A 22 -17.04 8.44 -2.59
N ILE A 23 -16.19 7.82 -3.42
CA ILE A 23 -16.53 6.56 -4.09
C ILE A 23 -16.69 5.42 -3.07
N VAL A 24 -15.85 5.36 -2.02
CA VAL A 24 -15.99 4.35 -0.95
C VAL A 24 -17.33 4.51 -0.22
N ILE A 25 -17.76 5.75 0.06
CA ILE A 25 -19.07 6.01 0.68
C ILE A 25 -20.20 5.53 -0.25
N ILE A 26 -20.09 5.81 -1.55
CA ILE A 26 -21.06 5.33 -2.55
C ILE A 26 -21.12 3.80 -2.52
N PHE A 27 -19.98 3.10 -2.53
CA PHE A 27 -19.96 1.64 -2.41
C PHE A 27 -20.65 1.16 -1.15
N ALA A 28 -20.37 1.77 0.01
CA ALA A 28 -21.04 1.41 1.26
C ALA A 28 -22.57 1.54 1.14
N VAL A 29 -23.08 2.65 0.62
CA VAL A 29 -24.54 2.88 0.49
C VAL A 29 -25.21 1.83 -0.39
N PHE A 30 -24.59 1.46 -1.52
CA PHE A 30 -25.18 0.48 -2.45
C PHE A 30 -24.96 -0.98 -2.06
N ALA A 31 -23.86 -1.29 -1.37
CA ALA A 31 -23.47 -2.65 -1.04
C ALA A 31 -23.99 -3.12 0.31
N LEU A 32 -24.05 -2.25 1.34
CA LEU A 32 -24.52 -2.63 2.69
C LEU A 32 -25.87 -3.36 2.69
N PRO A 33 -26.91 -2.92 1.94
CA PRO A 33 -28.20 -3.60 1.92
C PRO A 33 -28.17 -4.98 1.24
N LYS A 34 -27.13 -5.26 0.47
CA LYS A 34 -26.98 -6.49 -0.34
C LYS A 34 -25.99 -7.49 0.26
N ILE A 35 -25.48 -7.22 1.46
CA ILE A 35 -24.57 -8.13 2.15
C ILE A 35 -25.35 -9.38 2.59
N VAL A 36 -24.80 -10.54 2.26
CA VAL A 36 -25.28 -11.83 2.75
C VAL A 36 -24.32 -12.32 3.84
N ILE A 37 -24.83 -12.49 5.06
CA ILE A 37 -24.00 -12.85 6.23
C ILE A 37 -23.29 -14.20 6.05
N SER A 38 -23.89 -15.15 5.33
CA SER A 38 -23.27 -16.45 5.02
C SER A 38 -21.96 -16.33 4.24
N ASN A 39 -21.77 -15.26 3.48
CA ASN A 39 -20.52 -15.01 2.74
C ASN A 39 -19.36 -14.68 3.69
N LEU A 40 -19.65 -14.19 4.90
CA LEU A 40 -18.65 -13.79 5.90
C LEU A 40 -18.24 -14.93 6.84
N SER A 41 -18.98 -16.05 6.85
CA SER A 41 -18.70 -17.19 7.72
C SER A 41 -17.64 -18.15 7.18
N VAL A 42 -17.07 -17.88 5.99
CA VAL A 42 -16.02 -18.72 5.41
C VAL A 42 -14.70 -18.40 6.10
N PHE A 43 -14.28 -19.26 7.03
CA PHE A 43 -12.99 -19.16 7.71
C PHE A 43 -12.15 -20.41 7.46
N SER A 44 -10.94 -20.22 6.93
CA SER A 44 -9.99 -21.30 6.69
C SER A 44 -8.67 -20.97 7.41
N PRO A 45 -8.38 -21.64 8.56
CA PRO A 45 -7.15 -21.39 9.32
C PRO A 45 -5.88 -21.57 8.48
N ASP A 46 -5.89 -22.52 7.56
CA ASP A 46 -4.73 -22.83 6.70
C ASP A 46 -4.38 -21.68 5.75
N LYS A 47 -5.34 -20.79 5.46
CA LYS A 47 -5.16 -19.61 4.59
C LYS A 47 -4.92 -18.33 5.38
N PHE A 48 -4.74 -18.40 6.70
CA PHE A 48 -4.61 -17.21 7.55
C PHE A 48 -3.39 -16.35 7.17
N PHE A 49 -2.27 -16.98 6.82
CA PHE A 49 -1.04 -16.28 6.40
C PHE A 49 -0.99 -15.95 4.90
N LEU A 50 -1.96 -16.41 4.11
CA LEU A 50 -1.99 -16.19 2.65
C LEU A 50 -1.94 -14.70 2.24
N PRO A 51 -2.68 -13.75 2.88
CA PRO A 51 -2.62 -12.35 2.48
C PRO A 51 -1.48 -11.57 3.13
N TYR A 52 -0.49 -12.23 3.74
CA TYR A 52 0.54 -11.57 4.54
C TYR A 52 1.33 -10.52 3.75
N GLY A 53 1.83 -10.86 2.55
CA GLY A 53 2.57 -9.94 1.71
C GLY A 53 1.68 -8.80 1.22
N VAL A 54 0.48 -9.11 0.73
CA VAL A 54 -0.49 -8.09 0.30
C VAL A 54 -0.79 -7.07 1.41
N ILE A 55 -0.94 -7.53 2.66
CA ILE A 55 -1.16 -6.64 3.82
C ILE A 55 0.09 -5.78 4.07
N LEU A 56 1.29 -6.37 4.07
CA LEU A 56 2.53 -5.60 4.24
C LEU A 56 2.70 -4.55 3.15
N PHE A 57 2.41 -4.90 1.90
CA PHE A 57 2.42 -3.97 0.78
C PHE A 57 1.43 -2.82 0.99
N ALA A 58 0.21 -3.12 1.42
CA ALA A 58 -0.84 -2.13 1.64
C ALA A 58 -0.48 -1.08 2.72
N TYR A 59 0.48 -1.39 3.60
CA TYR A 59 1.00 -0.50 4.64
C TYR A 59 2.44 0.00 4.38
N LEU A 60 2.96 -0.19 3.16
CA LEU A 60 4.31 0.24 2.77
C LEU A 60 4.38 1.76 2.48
N ALA A 61 4.04 2.60 3.45
CA ALA A 61 3.96 4.06 3.30
C ALA A 61 5.12 4.82 3.99
N MET A 62 6.17 4.12 4.43
CA MET A 62 7.25 4.72 5.23
C MET A 62 8.03 5.80 4.48
N ALA A 63 8.11 5.71 3.15
CA ALA A 63 8.75 6.70 2.30
C ALA A 63 8.08 8.09 2.35
N ALA A 64 6.80 8.17 2.73
CA ALA A 64 6.07 9.45 2.87
C ALA A 64 6.36 10.17 4.20
N ILE A 65 6.97 9.51 5.19
CA ILE A 65 7.22 10.11 6.52
C ILE A 65 8.24 11.27 6.45
N PRO A 66 9.38 11.17 5.75
CA PRO A 66 10.29 12.29 5.56
C PRO A 66 9.63 13.49 4.87
N GLU A 67 8.86 13.25 3.80
CA GLU A 67 8.12 14.30 3.08
C GLU A 67 7.11 14.99 4.00
N LEU A 68 6.33 14.21 4.77
CA LEU A 68 5.42 14.74 5.77
C LEU A 68 6.14 15.59 6.83
N ARG A 69 7.36 15.20 7.23
CA ARG A 69 8.17 15.97 8.19
C ARG A 69 8.64 17.29 7.59
N GLU A 70 9.03 17.29 6.31
CA GLU A 70 9.43 18.50 5.59
C GLU A 70 8.26 19.47 5.47
N GLU A 71 7.06 18.99 5.14
CA GLU A 71 5.86 19.82 5.03
C GLU A 71 5.42 20.38 6.39
N LEU A 72 5.50 19.58 7.45
CA LEU A 72 5.17 19.99 8.82
C LEU A 72 6.27 20.82 9.50
N ASN A 73 7.26 21.38 8.76
CA ASN A 73 8.45 22.03 9.32
C ASN A 73 8.16 23.01 10.46
N HIS A 74 7.05 23.75 10.36
CA HIS A 74 6.61 24.75 11.34
C HIS A 74 5.80 24.17 12.52
N ASN A 75 5.30 22.93 12.43
CA ASN A 75 4.46 22.27 13.45
C ASN A 75 4.87 20.81 13.70
N LYS A 76 6.15 20.62 14.06
CA LYS A 76 6.77 19.32 14.36
C LYS A 76 6.03 18.49 15.42
N LYS A 77 5.30 19.14 16.34
CA LYS A 77 4.49 18.47 17.37
C LYS A 77 3.31 17.69 16.78
N SER A 78 2.83 18.09 15.60
CA SER A 78 1.71 17.43 14.92
C SER A 78 2.12 16.19 14.13
N LEU A 79 3.43 15.96 13.93
CA LEU A 79 3.95 14.82 13.13
C LEU A 79 3.44 13.48 13.64
N LYS A 80 3.53 13.23 14.95
CA LYS A 80 3.02 11.98 15.55
C LYS A 80 1.52 11.79 15.31
N LYS A 81 0.74 12.86 15.46
CA LYS A 81 -0.72 12.83 15.26
C LYS A 81 -1.06 12.56 13.79
N ALA A 82 -0.36 13.20 12.86
CA ALA A 82 -0.52 12.99 11.44
C ALA A 82 -0.21 11.54 11.02
N ILE A 83 0.89 10.96 11.52
CA ILE A 83 1.23 9.55 11.28
C ILE A 83 0.12 8.64 11.80
N ILE A 84 -0.32 8.81 13.06
CA ILE A 84 -1.36 7.95 13.66
C ILE A 84 -2.68 8.04 12.87
N ILE A 85 -3.16 9.24 12.57
CA ILE A 85 -4.40 9.42 11.82
C ILE A 85 -4.27 8.85 10.40
N GLY A 86 -3.13 9.13 9.74
CA GLY A 86 -2.81 8.63 8.41
C GLY A 86 -2.70 7.11 8.34
N THR A 87 -2.37 6.43 9.43
CA THR A 87 -2.38 4.95 9.50
C THR A 87 -3.77 4.39 9.84
N ILE A 88 -4.52 5.05 10.73
CA ILE A 88 -5.83 4.57 11.20
C ILE A 88 -6.89 4.65 10.09
N ILE A 89 -6.90 5.74 9.31
CA ILE A 89 -7.90 5.92 8.24
C ILE A 89 -7.88 4.76 7.22
N PRO A 90 -6.72 4.38 6.64
CA PRO A 90 -6.64 3.22 5.75
C PRO A 90 -7.11 1.91 6.38
N ILE A 91 -6.84 1.66 7.67
CA ILE A 91 -7.31 0.44 8.35
C ILE A 91 -8.83 0.32 8.25
N PHE A 92 -9.56 1.40 8.57
CA PHE A 92 -11.02 1.41 8.49
C PHE A 92 -11.53 1.29 7.05
N ILE A 93 -10.88 1.98 6.10
CA ILE A 93 -11.27 1.92 4.69
C ILE A 93 -11.06 0.51 4.13
N TYR A 94 -9.92 -0.12 4.41
CA TYR A 94 -9.64 -1.49 3.97
C TYR A 94 -10.60 -2.50 4.59
N ALA A 95 -10.86 -2.40 5.90
CA ALA A 95 -11.81 -3.28 6.58
C ALA A 95 -13.23 -3.14 6.01
N LEU A 96 -13.69 -1.89 5.81
CA LEU A 96 -14.99 -1.62 5.19
C LEU A 96 -15.03 -2.18 3.77
N PHE A 97 -14.04 -1.87 2.94
CA PHE A 97 -14.00 -2.33 1.55
C PHE A 97 -13.99 -3.86 1.44
N ALA A 98 -13.17 -4.54 2.25
CA ALA A 98 -13.13 -6.01 2.32
C ALA A 98 -14.48 -6.58 2.73
N LEU A 99 -15.14 -6.01 3.74
CA LEU A 99 -16.47 -6.44 4.19
C LEU A 99 -17.52 -6.26 3.09
N LEU A 100 -17.52 -5.13 2.38
CA LEU A 100 -18.47 -4.88 1.28
C LEU A 100 -18.25 -5.87 0.14
N VAL A 101 -17.01 -6.06 -0.28
CA VAL A 101 -16.68 -6.94 -1.42
C VAL A 101 -16.96 -8.40 -1.10
N VAL A 102 -16.47 -8.91 0.03
CA VAL A 102 -16.70 -10.31 0.41
C VAL A 102 -18.17 -10.55 0.74
N GLY A 103 -18.80 -9.63 1.47
CA GLY A 103 -20.19 -9.74 1.89
C GLY A 103 -21.19 -9.76 0.73
N VAL A 104 -20.92 -9.03 -0.36
CA VAL A 104 -21.78 -8.98 -1.55
C VAL A 104 -21.42 -10.06 -2.56
N SER A 105 -20.14 -10.23 -2.90
CA SER A 105 -19.73 -11.12 -3.99
C SER A 105 -19.83 -12.60 -3.62
N GLY A 106 -19.58 -12.95 -2.36
CA GLY A 106 -19.42 -14.33 -1.91
C GLY A 106 -18.16 -15.01 -2.49
N PRO A 107 -17.81 -16.22 -2.00
CA PRO A 107 -16.56 -16.90 -2.37
C PRO A 107 -16.48 -17.33 -3.84
N GLU A 108 -17.62 -17.50 -4.52
CA GLU A 108 -17.70 -18.02 -5.89
C GLU A 108 -17.48 -16.94 -6.97
N ASN A 109 -17.70 -15.66 -6.65
CA ASN A 109 -17.58 -14.55 -7.61
C ASN A 109 -16.32 -13.69 -7.37
N ILE A 110 -15.33 -14.19 -6.63
CA ILE A 110 -14.08 -13.47 -6.40
C ILE A 110 -13.14 -13.70 -7.59
N THR A 111 -12.97 -12.66 -8.40
CA THR A 111 -11.96 -12.60 -9.48
C THR A 111 -10.66 -11.96 -8.96
N ASP A 112 -9.55 -12.13 -9.68
CA ASP A 112 -8.25 -11.49 -9.39
C ASP A 112 -8.35 -9.97 -9.13
N GLY A 113 -9.27 -9.31 -9.81
CA GLY A 113 -9.71 -7.96 -9.47
C GLY A 113 -10.94 -8.01 -8.58
N ALA A 114 -10.80 -7.82 -7.28
CA ALA A 114 -11.92 -7.84 -6.32
C ALA A 114 -13.06 -6.87 -6.71
N ILE A 115 -12.69 -5.76 -7.35
CA ILE A 115 -13.59 -4.75 -7.92
C ILE A 115 -14.45 -5.28 -9.07
N ILE A 116 -13.87 -6.14 -9.93
CA ILE A 116 -14.54 -6.67 -11.12
C ILE A 116 -15.64 -7.64 -10.67
N GLY A 117 -15.30 -8.58 -9.79
CA GLY A 117 -16.28 -9.49 -9.17
C GLY A 117 -17.40 -8.72 -8.45
N PHE A 118 -17.05 -7.71 -7.65
CA PHE A 118 -18.00 -6.85 -6.95
C PHE A 118 -18.94 -6.09 -7.90
N GLY A 119 -18.39 -5.52 -8.97
CA GLY A 119 -19.16 -4.80 -9.98
C GLY A 119 -20.10 -5.71 -10.78
N ASN A 120 -19.69 -6.94 -11.08
CA ASN A 120 -20.53 -7.91 -11.79
C ASN A 120 -21.79 -8.28 -10.99
N VAL A 121 -21.70 -8.34 -9.66
CA VAL A 121 -22.84 -8.64 -8.78
C VAL A 121 -23.76 -7.43 -8.56
N LEU A 122 -23.20 -6.22 -8.49
CA LEU A 122 -23.97 -5.00 -8.20
C LEU A 122 -24.55 -4.30 -9.44
N GLY A 123 -24.00 -4.57 -10.62
CA GLY A 123 -24.43 -4.01 -11.90
C GLY A 123 -23.36 -3.10 -12.54
N SER A 124 -23.53 -2.86 -13.84
CA SER A 124 -22.55 -2.16 -14.69
C SER A 124 -22.17 -0.76 -14.20
N HIS A 125 -23.11 -0.02 -13.59
CA HIS A 125 -22.82 1.32 -13.05
C HIS A 125 -21.82 1.27 -11.89
N ILE A 126 -21.96 0.30 -10.98
CA ILE A 126 -21.03 0.11 -9.86
C ILE A 126 -19.70 -0.45 -10.36
N LEU A 127 -19.71 -1.30 -11.39
CA LEU A 127 -18.47 -1.76 -12.04
C LEU A 127 -17.65 -0.59 -12.59
N VAL A 128 -18.27 0.35 -13.32
CA VAL A 128 -17.56 1.52 -13.85
C VAL A 128 -16.99 2.39 -12.73
N LEU A 129 -17.77 2.64 -11.67
CA LEU A 129 -17.27 3.35 -10.48
C LEU A 129 -16.13 2.59 -9.79
N GLY A 130 -16.22 1.26 -9.75
CA GLY A 130 -15.18 0.33 -9.33
C GLY A 130 -13.87 0.53 -10.08
N LEU A 131 -13.94 0.46 -11.40
CA LEU A 131 -12.76 0.63 -12.26
C LEU A 131 -12.16 2.03 -12.13
N LEU A 132 -12.99 3.06 -11.98
CA LEU A 132 -12.53 4.42 -11.70
C LEU A 132 -11.81 4.50 -10.34
N PHE A 133 -12.39 3.91 -9.29
CA PHE A 133 -11.78 3.83 -7.96
C PHE A 133 -10.42 3.11 -8.01
N GLY A 134 -10.35 1.93 -8.65
CA GLY A 134 -9.11 1.19 -8.82
C GLY A 134 -8.06 2.00 -9.57
N THR A 135 -8.46 2.69 -10.64
CA THR A 135 -7.55 3.54 -11.43
C THR A 135 -7.02 4.71 -10.62
N LEU A 136 -7.88 5.40 -9.87
CA LEU A 136 -7.50 6.55 -9.04
C LEU A 136 -6.57 6.15 -7.90
N THR A 137 -6.90 5.07 -7.18
CA THR A 137 -6.07 4.57 -6.07
C THR A 137 -4.70 4.09 -6.55
N MET A 138 -4.63 3.37 -7.68
CA MET A 138 -3.36 2.99 -8.28
C MET A 138 -2.57 4.21 -8.77
N ALA A 139 -3.23 5.20 -9.36
CA ALA A 139 -2.58 6.42 -9.83
C ALA A 139 -1.95 7.21 -8.68
N THR A 140 -2.67 7.41 -7.56
CA THR A 140 -2.13 8.11 -6.38
C THR A 140 -0.90 7.39 -5.83
N SER A 141 -1.00 6.08 -5.61
CA SER A 141 0.12 5.29 -5.08
C SER A 141 1.34 5.30 -6.01
N PHE A 142 1.11 5.21 -7.32
CA PHE A 142 2.19 5.30 -8.32
C PHE A 142 2.87 6.66 -8.33
N ILE A 143 2.11 7.75 -8.15
CA ILE A 143 2.68 9.10 -8.12
C ILE A 143 3.59 9.28 -6.90
N ALA A 144 3.13 8.90 -5.71
CA ALA A 144 3.91 9.01 -4.47
C ALA A 144 5.20 8.17 -4.54
N VAL A 145 5.08 6.87 -4.81
CA VAL A 145 6.24 5.96 -4.88
C VAL A 145 7.16 6.33 -6.06
N GLY A 146 6.59 6.71 -7.20
CA GLY A 146 7.35 7.11 -8.38
C GLY A 146 8.13 8.40 -8.18
N LEU A 147 7.64 9.32 -7.35
CA LEU A 147 8.38 10.52 -6.97
C LEU A 147 9.59 10.17 -6.10
N ALA A 148 9.40 9.38 -5.05
CA ALA A 148 10.49 8.89 -4.21
C ALA A 148 11.55 8.12 -5.03
N LEU A 149 11.10 7.28 -5.96
CA LEU A 149 12.00 6.51 -6.83
C LEU A 149 12.78 7.42 -7.81
N LYS A 150 12.12 8.46 -8.36
CA LYS A 150 12.79 9.46 -9.19
C LYS A 150 13.87 10.21 -8.42
N GLU A 151 13.57 10.60 -7.18
CA GLU A 151 14.50 11.31 -6.31
C GLU A 151 15.68 10.42 -5.94
N MET A 152 15.45 9.16 -5.59
CA MET A 152 16.51 8.17 -5.40
C MET A 152 17.42 8.06 -6.63
N PHE A 153 16.86 7.92 -7.84
CA PHE A 153 17.68 7.87 -9.06
C PHE A 153 18.47 9.17 -9.29
N HIS A 154 17.88 10.32 -9.00
CA HIS A 154 18.52 11.61 -9.23
C HIS A 154 19.59 11.95 -8.21
N PHE A 155 19.29 11.81 -6.92
CA PHE A 155 20.17 12.21 -5.83
C PHE A 155 21.19 11.11 -5.48
N ASP A 156 20.76 9.85 -5.38
CA ASP A 156 21.62 8.76 -4.93
C ASP A 156 22.41 8.16 -6.10
N PHE A 157 21.73 7.86 -7.21
CA PHE A 157 22.36 7.28 -8.41
C PHE A 157 22.88 8.33 -9.40
N LYS A 158 22.70 9.63 -9.11
CA LYS A 158 23.19 10.76 -9.92
C LYS A 158 22.73 10.73 -11.38
N VAL A 159 21.57 10.13 -11.64
CA VAL A 159 20.94 10.10 -12.97
C VAL A 159 20.30 11.45 -13.27
N ASN A 160 20.31 11.88 -14.54
CA ASN A 160 19.64 13.11 -14.95
C ASN A 160 18.13 13.02 -14.68
N LYS A 161 17.54 14.09 -14.11
CA LYS A 161 16.12 14.22 -13.74
C LYS A 161 15.13 13.75 -14.82
N SER A 162 15.43 14.01 -16.09
CA SER A 162 14.59 13.56 -17.21
C SER A 162 14.66 12.04 -17.39
N LEU A 163 15.86 11.46 -17.37
CA LEU A 163 16.06 10.01 -17.47
C LEU A 163 15.51 9.27 -16.25
N SER A 164 15.67 9.82 -15.04
CA SER A 164 15.06 9.28 -13.82
C SER A 164 13.54 9.18 -13.97
N SER A 165 12.90 10.20 -14.55
CA SER A 165 11.45 10.19 -14.77
C SER A 165 11.03 9.13 -15.81
N ILE A 166 11.87 8.89 -16.82
CA ILE A 166 11.62 7.84 -17.82
C ILE A 166 11.72 6.47 -17.17
N TYR A 167 12.78 6.18 -16.41
CA TYR A 167 12.96 4.87 -15.76
C TYR A 167 11.83 4.50 -14.80
N VAL A 168 11.35 5.47 -14.01
CA VAL A 168 10.21 5.27 -13.10
C VAL A 168 8.97 4.78 -13.82
N VAL A 169 8.75 5.19 -15.08
CA VAL A 169 7.57 4.81 -15.86
C VAL A 169 7.85 3.58 -16.74
N SER A 170 8.99 3.56 -17.43
CA SER A 170 9.29 2.52 -18.42
C SER A 170 9.55 1.15 -17.78
N VAL A 171 10.27 1.10 -16.65
CA VAL A 171 10.64 -0.18 -16.02
C VAL A 171 9.39 -0.94 -15.53
N PRO A 172 8.47 -0.36 -14.73
CA PRO A 172 7.25 -1.05 -14.33
C PRO A 172 6.36 -1.44 -15.51
N LEU A 173 6.29 -0.60 -16.56
CA LEU A 173 5.51 -0.91 -17.76
C LEU A 173 6.07 -2.12 -18.51
N ILE A 174 7.39 -2.19 -18.72
CA ILE A 174 8.04 -3.31 -19.40
C ILE A 174 7.80 -4.60 -18.61
N ILE A 175 8.01 -4.57 -17.29
CA ILE A 175 7.76 -5.73 -16.43
C ILE A 175 6.29 -6.17 -16.54
N SER A 176 5.35 -5.22 -16.47
CA SER A 176 3.91 -5.52 -16.59
C SER A 176 3.58 -6.18 -17.93
N ILE A 177 4.14 -5.69 -19.03
CA ILE A 177 3.96 -6.29 -20.36
C ILE A 177 4.52 -7.72 -20.40
N ILE A 178 5.72 -7.95 -19.86
CA ILE A 178 6.34 -9.28 -19.79
C ILE A 178 5.45 -10.26 -19.02
N LEU A 179 4.94 -9.86 -17.84
CA LEU A 179 4.06 -10.71 -17.03
C LEU A 179 2.78 -11.09 -17.79
N ILE A 180 2.19 -10.15 -18.54
CA ILE A 180 1.02 -10.39 -19.39
C ILE A 180 1.35 -11.37 -20.52
N LEU A 181 2.50 -11.20 -21.19
CA LEU A 181 2.91 -12.07 -22.31
C LEU A 181 3.16 -13.52 -21.86
N ILE A 182 3.71 -13.71 -20.66
CA ILE A 182 3.98 -15.03 -20.07
C ILE A 182 2.68 -15.71 -19.56
N ARG A 183 1.57 -14.98 -19.48
CA ARG A 183 0.25 -15.47 -18.99
C ARG A 183 0.32 -16.06 -17.58
N ILE A 184 1.05 -15.41 -16.69
CA ILE A 184 1.10 -15.78 -15.28
C ILE A 184 -0.31 -15.66 -14.69
N ALA A 185 -0.73 -16.66 -13.92
CA ALA A 185 -2.01 -16.63 -13.21
C ALA A 185 -1.97 -15.60 -12.08
N ASN A 186 -3.05 -14.83 -11.92
CA ASN A 186 -3.25 -13.88 -10.84
C ASN A 186 -2.08 -12.90 -10.63
N PRO A 187 -1.57 -12.25 -11.71
CA PRO A 187 -0.32 -11.50 -11.67
C PRO A 187 -0.40 -10.28 -10.73
N PHE A 188 -1.60 -9.73 -10.53
CA PHE A 188 -1.83 -8.64 -9.58
C PHE A 188 -1.55 -9.07 -8.14
N PHE A 189 -2.16 -10.17 -7.69
CA PHE A 189 -1.94 -10.71 -6.35
C PHE A 189 -0.46 -11.06 -6.17
N LEU A 190 0.13 -11.79 -7.11
CA LEU A 190 1.52 -12.23 -7.08
C LEU A 190 2.50 -11.06 -6.88
N VAL A 191 2.35 -9.98 -7.67
CA VAL A 191 3.24 -8.82 -7.58
C VAL A 191 3.10 -8.13 -6.23
N LEU A 192 1.88 -7.94 -5.73
CA LEU A 192 1.64 -7.33 -4.43
C LEU A 192 2.22 -8.17 -3.29
N ASP A 193 2.05 -9.49 -3.37
CA ASP A 193 2.45 -10.40 -2.32
C ASP A 193 3.98 -10.49 -2.23
N ILE A 194 4.66 -10.79 -3.34
CA ILE A 194 6.13 -10.84 -3.41
C ILE A 194 6.73 -9.48 -3.02
N THR A 195 6.22 -8.39 -3.57
CA THR A 195 6.76 -7.06 -3.28
C THR A 195 6.55 -6.71 -1.81
N GLY A 196 5.38 -7.01 -1.26
CA GLY A 196 5.06 -6.77 0.15
C GLY A 196 5.93 -7.58 1.10
N VAL A 197 6.12 -8.86 0.84
CA VAL A 197 6.98 -9.71 1.68
C VAL A 197 8.44 -9.28 1.59
N ILE A 198 8.98 -9.13 0.38
CA ILE A 198 10.41 -8.83 0.21
C ILE A 198 10.70 -7.38 0.59
N SER A 199 10.04 -6.42 -0.06
CA SER A 199 10.33 -5.01 0.16
C SER A 199 9.80 -4.53 1.51
N GLY A 200 8.60 -4.96 1.91
CA GLY A 200 8.04 -4.63 3.23
C GLY A 200 8.78 -5.31 4.37
N GLY A 201 9.14 -6.59 4.24
CA GLY A 201 9.96 -7.29 5.23
C GLY A 201 11.33 -6.64 5.41
N LEU A 202 12.06 -6.39 4.32
CA LEU A 202 13.36 -5.72 4.36
C LEU A 202 13.27 -4.30 4.93
N ALA A 203 12.32 -3.50 4.45
CA ALA A 203 12.15 -2.13 4.93
C ALA A 203 11.78 -2.10 6.43
N GLY A 204 10.92 -3.02 6.87
CA GLY A 204 10.55 -3.17 8.28
C GLY A 204 11.75 -3.50 9.16
N ILE A 205 12.57 -4.49 8.77
CA ILE A 205 13.80 -4.86 9.48
C ILE A 205 14.76 -3.67 9.56
N LEU A 206 14.98 -2.98 8.43
CA LEU A 206 15.87 -1.81 8.37
C LEU A 206 15.38 -0.69 9.29
N VAL A 207 14.08 -0.41 9.35
CA VAL A 207 13.52 0.61 10.24
C VAL A 207 13.73 0.26 11.71
N VAL A 208 13.55 -1.01 12.09
CA VAL A 208 13.81 -1.45 13.47
C VAL A 208 15.29 -1.30 13.83
N MET A 209 16.19 -1.71 12.93
CA MET A 209 17.64 -1.56 13.12
C MET A 209 18.07 -0.08 13.18
N MET A 210 17.53 0.76 12.30
CA MET A 210 17.75 2.20 12.30
C MET A 210 17.27 2.83 13.61
N HIS A 211 16.13 2.41 14.15
CA HIS A 211 15.64 2.90 15.45
C HIS A 211 16.63 2.60 16.59
N TRP A 212 17.18 1.39 16.66
CA TRP A 212 18.21 1.04 17.64
C TRP A 212 19.46 1.88 17.48
N GLN A 213 19.91 2.07 16.23
CA GLN A 213 21.11 2.85 15.96
C GLN A 213 20.92 4.34 16.26
N ALA A 214 19.74 4.89 15.95
CA ALA A 214 19.37 6.27 16.24
C ALA A 214 19.34 6.55 17.75
N LYS A 215 18.93 5.58 18.58
CA LYS A 215 18.99 5.75 20.05
C LYS A 215 20.42 5.78 20.60
N LYS A 216 21.37 5.08 19.96
CA LYS A 216 22.77 5.02 20.40
C LYS A 216 23.62 6.16 19.86
N LYS A 217 23.42 6.54 18.59
CA LYS A 217 24.28 7.52 17.88
C LYS A 217 23.54 8.77 17.40
N GLY A 218 22.28 8.96 17.79
CA GLY A 218 21.46 10.09 17.35
C GLY A 218 22.02 11.42 17.84
N GLN A 219 22.25 12.35 16.91
CA GLN A 219 22.75 13.70 17.19
C GLN A 219 21.62 14.74 17.35
N ILE A 220 20.39 14.37 17.00
CA ILE A 220 19.22 15.25 17.00
C ILE A 220 18.23 14.74 18.05
N LYS A 221 17.63 15.67 18.82
CA LYS A 221 16.51 15.35 19.71
C LYS A 221 15.26 15.09 18.85
N PRO A 222 14.67 13.87 18.88
CA PRO A 222 13.53 13.54 18.02
C PRO A 222 12.26 14.26 18.48
N GLU A 223 11.36 14.50 17.54
CA GLU A 223 10.05 15.15 17.74
C GLU A 223 9.15 14.34 18.69
N TYR A 224 9.30 13.02 18.68
CA TYR A 224 8.73 12.11 19.67
C TYR A 224 9.65 10.89 19.83
N SER A 225 9.61 10.25 21.01
CA SER A 225 10.37 9.03 21.28
C SER A 225 9.43 7.92 21.70
N ILE A 226 9.65 6.72 21.15
CA ILE A 226 8.94 5.52 21.54
C ILE A 226 9.82 4.77 22.54
N LYS A 227 9.26 4.41 23.70
CA LYS A 227 9.87 3.44 24.63
C LYS A 227 9.73 2.04 24.05
N GLY A 228 10.49 1.75 22.98
CA GLY A 228 10.56 0.42 22.41
C GLY A 228 11.33 -0.53 23.34
N SER A 229 10.68 -1.61 23.76
CA SER A 229 11.35 -2.74 24.39
C SER A 229 12.20 -3.45 23.33
N TYR A 230 13.44 -3.82 23.69
CA TYR A 230 14.30 -4.65 22.85
C TYR A 230 13.58 -5.93 22.38
N ILE A 231 12.74 -6.50 23.26
CA ILE A 231 11.93 -7.69 22.98
C ILE A 231 10.97 -7.45 21.81
N LEU A 232 10.26 -6.33 21.80
CA LEU A 232 9.32 -6.00 20.72
C LEU A 232 10.04 -5.88 19.38
N SER A 233 11.20 -5.24 19.37
CA SER A 233 12.01 -5.09 18.16
C SER A 233 12.51 -6.44 17.62
N VAL A 234 12.95 -7.35 18.50
CA VAL A 234 13.34 -8.72 18.09
C VAL A 234 12.15 -9.49 17.53
N ILE A 235 10.98 -9.42 18.18
CA ILE A 235 9.75 -10.05 17.69
C ILE A 235 9.38 -9.54 16.29
N LEU A 236 9.45 -8.23 16.05
CA LEU A 236 9.17 -7.65 14.74
C LEU A 236 10.14 -8.15 13.66
N ILE A 237 11.44 -8.19 13.96
CA ILE A 237 12.43 -8.73 13.02
C ILE A 237 12.15 -10.20 12.71
N LEU A 238 11.88 -11.02 13.72
CA LEU A 238 11.56 -12.43 13.53
C LEU A 238 10.29 -12.62 12.70
N LEU A 239 9.27 -11.79 12.90
CA LEU A 239 8.04 -11.83 12.12
C LEU A 239 8.29 -11.49 10.64
N PHE A 240 9.07 -10.43 10.37
CA PHE A 240 9.44 -10.08 8.99
C PHE A 240 10.28 -11.19 8.33
N VAL A 241 11.28 -11.73 9.03
CA VAL A 241 12.13 -12.82 8.52
C VAL A 241 11.30 -14.08 8.27
N TYR A 242 10.41 -14.45 9.20
CA TYR A 242 9.53 -15.60 9.05
C TYR A 242 8.65 -15.45 7.82
N GLY A 243 8.00 -14.29 7.65
CA GLY A 243 7.17 -14.01 6.48
C GLY A 243 7.95 -14.05 5.15
N MET A 244 9.19 -13.55 5.14
CA MET A 244 10.09 -13.67 3.99
C MET A 244 10.42 -15.12 3.65
N ILE A 245 10.74 -15.94 4.66
CA ILE A 245 11.08 -17.34 4.45
C ILE A 245 9.86 -18.15 4.02
N SER A 246 8.71 -17.97 4.66
CA SER A 246 7.48 -18.72 4.34
C SER A 246 7.04 -18.49 2.90
N GLU A 247 7.14 -17.25 2.43
CA GLU A 247 6.77 -16.90 1.07
C GLU A 247 7.74 -17.50 0.06
N LEU A 248 9.05 -17.38 0.31
CA LEU A 248 10.06 -18.00 -0.56
C LEU A 248 9.87 -19.52 -0.66
N LEU A 249 9.55 -20.19 0.45
CA LEU A 249 9.26 -21.63 0.46
C LEU A 249 7.97 -22.01 -0.28
N THR A 250 7.06 -21.06 -0.52
CA THR A 250 5.84 -21.30 -1.30
C THR A 250 6.13 -21.22 -2.81
N PHE A 251 7.18 -20.50 -3.21
CA PHE A 251 7.60 -20.35 -4.61
C PHE A 251 8.57 -21.43 -5.11
N PHE A 252 9.30 -22.10 -4.21
CA PHE A 252 10.25 -23.18 -4.54
C PHE A 252 9.68 -24.56 -4.25
#